data_AF-A0A7S2LL98-F1
#
_entry.id   AF-A0A7S2LL98-F1
#
_cell.length_a   1.000
_cell.length_b   1.000
_cell.length_c   1.000
_cell.angle_alpha   90.00
_cell.angle_beta   90.00
_cell.angle_gamma   90.00
#
_symmetry.space_group_name_H-M   'P 1'
#
loop_
_entity.id
_entity.type
_entity.pdbx_description
1 polymer ?
#
loop_
_entity_poly.entity_id
_entity_poly.type
_entity_poly.pdbx_seq_one_letter_code
_entity_poly.pdbx_strand_id
1 'polypeptide(L)'
;PGRSRPPLAAMFQQLNATFCPDAHLWSTWEADGQNGSSSSPMGIECVLNETCACEDPAHVRELVNVTIDGTACFACEPKRPPACTEAADQCTPEMCECADPTTHVKQAATTVDGAPCHFCEPLGGFGGGIGLSELAIAAMVISLILVCQFLGRKPVPASSKGSLRLARRQGDRSRAIRIHQEPLRWHEEILATLGEFVDAVVDGLWELLRGAWSLLCAACDVLASAAAGLLGGLDGLIGGASDALGEQRRRATAAM
;
A
#
# COMPACT_ATOMS: atom_id res chain seq x y z
N PRO A 1 -4.42 -16.61 57.65
CA PRO A 1 -4.22 -17.96 57.09
C PRO A 1 -5.50 -18.82 57.20
N GLY A 2 -6.49 -18.51 56.35
CA GLY A 2 -7.77 -19.23 56.30
C GLY A 2 -7.82 -20.07 55.03
N ARG A 3 -7.79 -21.40 55.18
CA ARG A 3 -8.14 -22.33 54.10
C ARG A 3 -9.66 -22.37 54.00
N SER A 4 -10.22 -21.59 53.09
CA SER A 4 -11.62 -21.73 52.67
C SER A 4 -11.77 -23.07 51.96
N ARG A 5 -12.45 -24.04 52.59
CA ARG A 5 -12.88 -25.28 51.93
C ARG A 5 -13.84 -24.90 50.79
N PRO A 6 -13.65 -25.44 49.57
CA PRO A 6 -14.63 -25.23 48.50
C PRO A 6 -15.98 -25.84 48.90
N PRO A 7 -17.11 -25.21 48.54
CA PRO A 7 -18.44 -25.71 48.86
C PRO A 7 -18.70 -27.06 48.16
N LEU A 8 -19.06 -28.08 48.94
CA LEU A 8 -19.45 -29.43 48.50
C LEU A 8 -20.62 -29.45 47.49
N ALA A 9 -21.34 -28.34 47.34
CA ALA A 9 -22.45 -28.21 46.39
C ALA A 9 -22.00 -28.25 44.91
N ALA A 10 -20.75 -27.88 44.60
CA ALA A 10 -20.25 -27.93 43.22
C ALA A 10 -19.90 -29.35 42.75
N MET A 11 -19.71 -30.30 43.67
CA MET A 11 -19.23 -31.65 43.34
C MET A 11 -20.35 -32.59 42.87
N PHE A 12 -21.62 -32.32 43.22
CA PHE A 12 -22.76 -33.18 42.86
C PHE A 12 -23.46 -32.82 41.55
N GLN A 13 -23.15 -31.68 40.92
CA GLN A 13 -23.67 -31.34 39.59
C GLN A 13 -22.94 -32.05 38.43
N GLN A 14 -21.80 -32.70 38.70
CA GLN A 14 -21.00 -33.39 37.67
C GLN A 14 -21.54 -34.77 37.26
N LEU A 15 -22.47 -35.36 38.02
CA LEU A 15 -22.88 -36.76 37.81
C LEU A 15 -23.92 -36.97 36.68
N ASN A 16 -24.42 -35.90 36.04
CA ASN A 16 -25.37 -36.01 34.93
C ASN A 16 -24.99 -35.14 33.72
N ALA A 17 -23.75 -34.67 33.66
CA ALA A 17 -23.24 -33.93 32.51
C ALA A 17 -22.87 -34.92 31.39
N THR A 18 -23.40 -34.69 30.19
CA THR A 18 -22.96 -35.41 28.99
C THR A 18 -21.54 -34.92 28.65
N PHE A 19 -20.60 -35.82 28.41
CA PHE A 19 -19.24 -35.43 28.01
C PHE A 19 -19.24 -34.99 26.54
N CYS A 20 -18.56 -33.89 26.22
CA CYS A 20 -18.32 -33.57 24.80
C CYS A 20 -17.13 -34.42 24.31
N PRO A 21 -17.14 -34.90 23.05
CA PRO A 21 -16.00 -35.58 22.46
C PRO A 21 -14.80 -34.63 22.32
N ASP A 22 -13.60 -35.20 22.50
CA ASP A 22 -12.34 -34.50 22.32
C ASP A 22 -12.02 -34.34 20.84
N ALA A 23 -11.69 -33.11 20.42
CA ALA A 23 -11.39 -32.83 19.02
C ALA A 23 -10.06 -33.45 18.52
N HIS A 24 -9.18 -33.83 19.45
CA HIS A 24 -7.79 -34.18 19.15
C HIS A 24 -7.59 -35.63 18.67
N LEU A 25 -8.60 -36.50 18.81
CA LEU A 25 -8.49 -37.92 18.45
C LEU A 25 -8.56 -38.20 16.94
N TRP A 26 -8.84 -37.18 16.11
CA TRP A 26 -8.98 -37.36 14.67
C TRP A 26 -7.68 -37.13 13.88
N SER A 27 -6.72 -36.37 14.41
CA SER A 27 -5.49 -36.02 13.66
C SER A 27 -4.49 -37.17 13.49
N THR A 28 -4.74 -38.33 14.12
CA THR A 28 -3.82 -39.49 14.10
C THR A 28 -4.19 -40.59 13.11
N TRP A 29 -5.34 -40.50 12.41
CA TRP A 29 -5.82 -41.57 11.52
C TRP A 29 -5.55 -41.29 10.03
N GLU A 30 -5.06 -40.11 9.69
CA GLU A 30 -4.80 -39.68 8.29
C GLU A 30 -3.46 -40.13 7.71
N ALA A 31 -2.62 -40.87 8.46
CA ALA A 31 -1.30 -41.28 8.00
C ALA A 31 -1.26 -42.60 7.22
N ASP A 32 -2.28 -43.46 7.31
CA ASP A 32 -2.28 -44.79 6.66
C ASP A 32 -3.57 -45.02 5.86
N GLY A 33 -3.64 -44.57 4.60
CA GLY A 33 -4.85 -44.84 3.82
C GLY A 33 -4.98 -44.26 2.42
N GLN A 34 -3.92 -44.25 1.60
CA GLN A 34 -4.10 -44.14 0.15
C GLN A 34 -4.80 -45.39 -0.37
N ASN A 35 -6.12 -45.32 -0.61
CA ASN A 35 -6.75 -45.80 -1.86
C ASN A 35 -8.27 -45.71 -1.78
N GLY A 36 -8.82 -44.76 -2.55
CA GLY A 36 -9.98 -45.03 -3.39
C GLY A 36 -11.37 -44.89 -2.75
N SER A 37 -12.07 -43.89 -3.27
CA SER A 37 -13.52 -43.76 -3.43
C SER A 37 -14.35 -43.19 -2.26
N SER A 38 -14.97 -42.04 -2.54
CA SER A 38 -16.03 -41.38 -1.78
C SER A 38 -15.63 -40.79 -0.42
N SER A 39 -14.81 -39.74 -0.45
CA SER A 39 -14.60 -38.85 0.70
C SER A 39 -15.86 -38.01 0.96
N SER A 40 -16.82 -38.57 1.70
CA SER A 40 -17.69 -37.71 2.51
C SER A 40 -16.76 -36.94 3.46
N PRO A 41 -16.92 -35.62 3.64
CA PRO A 41 -16.14 -34.90 4.65
C PRO A 41 -16.37 -35.61 5.98
N MET A 42 -15.31 -36.16 6.57
CA MET A 42 -15.39 -36.79 7.88
C MET A 42 -15.88 -35.72 8.84
N GLY A 43 -17.16 -35.81 9.21
CA GLY A 43 -17.77 -34.86 10.11
C GLY A 43 -17.10 -34.96 11.47
N ILE A 44 -16.59 -33.84 11.95
CA ILE A 44 -16.20 -33.65 13.35
C ILE A 44 -17.35 -34.15 14.20
N GLU A 45 -17.13 -35.20 15.00
CA GLU A 45 -18.17 -35.74 15.88
C GLU A 45 -18.38 -34.71 16.98
N CYS A 46 -19.51 -34.02 16.95
CA CYS A 46 -19.78 -32.90 17.83
C CYS A 46 -21.14 -33.09 18.49
N VAL A 47 -21.28 -32.55 19.69
CA VAL A 47 -22.48 -32.75 20.51
C VAL A 47 -23.36 -31.52 20.41
N LEU A 48 -24.64 -31.74 20.10
CA LEU A 48 -25.68 -30.70 20.01
C LEU A 48 -26.07 -30.12 21.38
N ASN A 49 -25.59 -30.73 22.47
CA ASN A 49 -25.93 -30.32 23.82
C ASN A 49 -25.05 -29.16 24.32
N GLU A 50 -25.65 -27.97 24.45
CA GLU A 50 -25.05 -26.77 25.05
C GLU A 50 -24.68 -26.92 26.53
N THR A 51 -24.98 -28.04 27.19
CA THR A 51 -24.58 -28.30 28.57
C THR A 51 -23.50 -29.37 28.69
N CYS A 52 -22.90 -29.82 27.59
CA CYS A 52 -21.82 -30.79 27.67
C CYS A 52 -20.58 -30.17 28.36
N ALA A 53 -19.85 -30.99 29.11
CA ALA A 53 -18.64 -30.60 29.82
C ALA A 53 -17.44 -31.39 29.28
N CYS A 54 -16.27 -30.75 29.24
CA CYS A 54 -15.03 -31.42 28.89
C CYS A 54 -14.52 -32.27 30.05
N GLU A 55 -13.98 -33.44 29.74
CA GLU A 55 -13.36 -34.33 30.74
C GLU A 55 -12.13 -33.65 31.34
N ASP A 56 -11.31 -33.03 30.49
CA ASP A 56 -10.13 -32.30 30.91
C ASP A 56 -10.44 -30.83 31.28
N PRO A 57 -10.00 -30.33 32.45
CA PRO A 57 -10.16 -28.93 32.85
C PRO A 57 -9.27 -27.97 32.05
N ALA A 58 -8.30 -28.51 31.29
CA ALA A 58 -7.48 -27.78 30.35
C ALA A 58 -8.19 -27.53 29.01
N HIS A 59 -9.33 -28.19 28.77
CA HIS A 59 -10.15 -28.00 27.59
C HIS A 59 -11.35 -27.11 27.92
N VAL A 60 -11.77 -26.33 26.94
CA VAL A 60 -12.97 -25.50 27.01
C VAL A 60 -13.90 -25.91 25.89
N ARG A 61 -15.19 -25.82 26.16
CA ARG A 61 -16.21 -26.09 25.16
C ARG A 61 -16.26 -24.91 24.18
N GLU A 62 -16.02 -25.19 22.92
CA GLU A 62 -16.06 -24.20 21.84
C GLU A 62 -17.07 -24.62 20.76
N LEU A 63 -17.64 -23.62 20.08
CA LEU A 63 -18.53 -23.85 18.94
C LEU A 63 -17.66 -24.15 17.71
N VAL A 64 -17.57 -25.41 17.32
CA VAL A 64 -16.70 -25.83 16.21
C VAL A 64 -17.42 -25.75 14.88
N ASN A 65 -18.72 -26.08 14.85
CA ASN A 65 -19.49 -26.07 13.62
C ASN A 65 -20.96 -25.77 13.87
N VAL A 66 -21.68 -25.41 12.83
CA VAL A 66 -23.14 -25.31 12.79
C VAL A 66 -23.62 -26.30 11.75
N THR A 67 -24.52 -27.21 12.14
CA THR A 67 -25.07 -28.18 11.20
C THR A 67 -25.82 -27.48 10.06
N ILE A 68 -26.11 -28.20 8.98
CA ILE A 68 -26.91 -27.70 7.85
C ILE A 68 -28.30 -27.20 8.32
N ASP A 69 -28.82 -27.78 9.40
CA ASP A 69 -30.09 -27.40 10.02
C ASP A 69 -29.98 -26.17 10.94
N GLY A 70 -28.80 -25.54 11.04
CA GLY A 70 -28.57 -24.37 11.87
C GLY A 70 -28.34 -24.68 13.35
N THR A 71 -28.16 -25.95 13.72
CA THR A 71 -27.92 -26.32 15.12
C THR A 71 -26.43 -26.22 15.48
N ALA A 72 -26.15 -25.55 16.58
CA ALA A 72 -24.80 -25.38 17.12
C ALA A 72 -24.20 -26.71 17.55
N CYS A 73 -22.97 -26.97 17.15
CA CYS A 73 -22.24 -28.19 17.47
C CYS A 73 -20.98 -27.87 18.26
N PHE A 74 -20.89 -28.44 19.46
CA PHE A 74 -19.82 -28.15 20.40
C PHE A 74 -18.83 -29.31 20.48
N ALA A 75 -17.56 -28.99 20.64
CA ALA A 75 -16.51 -29.94 20.96
C ALA A 75 -15.57 -29.36 22.03
N CYS A 76 -14.76 -30.22 22.63
CA CYS A 76 -13.74 -29.80 23.56
C CYS A 76 -12.45 -29.45 22.82
N GLU A 77 -12.10 -28.17 22.87
CA GLU A 77 -10.83 -27.65 22.36
C GLU A 77 -9.89 -27.33 23.53
N PRO A 78 -8.57 -27.50 23.35
CA PRO A 78 -7.60 -27.04 24.33
C PRO A 78 -7.82 -25.56 24.61
N LYS A 79 -7.73 -25.14 25.88
CA LYS A 79 -7.89 -23.75 26.27
C LYS A 79 -6.78 -22.90 25.64
N ARG A 80 -7.08 -22.30 24.48
CA ARG A 80 -6.17 -21.36 23.83
C ARG A 80 -6.15 -20.05 24.61
N PRO A 81 -4.99 -19.39 24.73
CA PRO A 81 -4.97 -18.00 25.21
C PRO A 81 -5.83 -17.13 24.27
N PRO A 82 -6.37 -16.00 24.76
CA PRO A 82 -7.16 -15.12 23.91
C PRO A 82 -6.35 -14.72 22.67
N ALA A 83 -7.01 -14.62 21.52
CA ALA A 83 -6.38 -14.12 20.32
C ALA A 83 -5.97 -12.66 20.54
N CYS A 84 -4.75 -12.30 20.14
CA CYS A 84 -4.34 -10.90 20.12
C CYS A 84 -5.15 -10.16 19.05
N THR A 85 -5.40 -8.87 19.27
CA THR A 85 -5.97 -8.02 18.21
C THR A 85 -4.97 -7.83 17.07
N GLU A 86 -5.47 -7.84 15.84
CA GLU A 86 -4.74 -7.55 14.59
C GLU A 86 -4.86 -6.07 14.18
N ALA A 87 -5.70 -5.29 14.87
CA ALA A 87 -5.88 -3.88 14.57
C ALA A 87 -4.65 -3.08 14.99
N ALA A 88 -4.09 -2.27 14.07
CA ALA A 88 -2.84 -1.53 14.28
C ALA A 88 -2.89 -0.49 15.41
N ASP A 89 -4.10 -0.06 15.80
CA ASP A 89 -4.36 0.95 16.81
C ASP A 89 -4.79 0.36 18.17
N GLN A 90 -4.86 -0.96 18.30
CA GLN A 90 -5.31 -1.64 19.51
C GLN A 90 -4.27 -2.65 19.99
N CYS A 91 -4.20 -2.88 21.30
CA CYS A 91 -3.37 -3.93 21.86
C CYS A 91 -4.07 -4.61 23.05
N THR A 92 -3.80 -5.91 23.22
CA THR A 92 -4.39 -6.73 24.28
C THR A 92 -3.49 -6.66 25.52
N PRO A 93 -4.02 -6.29 26.71
CA PRO A 93 -3.21 -6.18 27.92
C PRO A 93 -2.80 -7.54 28.50
N GLU A 94 -3.60 -8.57 28.25
CA GLU A 94 -3.33 -9.93 28.70
C GLU A 94 -2.43 -10.69 27.72
N MET A 95 -1.77 -11.75 28.22
CA MET A 95 -0.92 -12.60 27.40
C MET A 95 -1.78 -13.34 26.37
N CYS A 96 -1.62 -12.97 25.11
CA CYS A 96 -2.37 -13.49 23.96
C CYS A 96 -1.44 -14.18 22.94
N GLU A 97 -2.02 -14.92 21.99
CA GLU A 97 -1.30 -15.50 20.84
C GLU A 97 -1.91 -15.02 19.52
N CYS A 98 -1.10 -15.00 18.45
CA CYS A 98 -1.59 -14.67 17.12
C CYS A 98 -2.40 -15.83 16.57
N ALA A 99 -3.49 -15.52 15.86
CA ALA A 99 -4.36 -16.53 15.25
C ALA A 99 -3.59 -17.46 14.31
N ASP A 100 -2.60 -16.92 13.60
CA ASP A 100 -1.71 -17.67 12.74
C ASP A 100 -0.23 -17.22 12.95
N PRO A 101 0.59 -18.03 13.65
CA PRO A 101 1.99 -17.71 13.90
C PRO A 101 2.89 -17.84 12.66
N THR A 102 2.37 -18.39 11.55
CA THR A 102 3.12 -18.50 10.29
C THR A 102 3.02 -17.22 9.45
N THR A 103 1.97 -16.43 9.66
CA THR A 103 1.73 -15.16 8.96
C THR A 103 1.90 -13.94 9.87
N HIS A 104 1.86 -14.10 11.19
CA HIS A 104 2.00 -13.00 12.14
C HIS A 104 3.04 -13.30 13.23
N VAL A 105 3.73 -12.25 13.68
CA VAL A 105 4.62 -12.26 14.84
C VAL A 105 4.00 -11.42 15.95
N LYS A 106 4.01 -12.00 17.15
CA LYS A 106 3.59 -11.31 18.37
C LYS A 106 4.62 -10.24 18.75
N GLN A 107 4.16 -9.01 18.87
CA GLN A 107 4.94 -7.87 19.33
C GLN A 107 4.53 -7.50 20.77
N ALA A 108 5.50 -7.00 21.53
CA ALA A 108 5.25 -6.41 22.85
C ALA A 108 5.32 -4.88 22.72
N ALA A 109 4.26 -4.22 23.18
CA ALA A 109 4.14 -2.78 23.22
C ALA A 109 3.88 -2.31 24.66
N THR A 110 3.95 -1.00 24.86
CA THR A 110 3.51 -0.35 26.10
C THR A 110 2.47 0.69 25.76
N THR A 111 1.34 0.63 26.45
CA THR A 111 0.29 1.65 26.39
C THR A 111 0.81 3.01 26.85
N VAL A 112 0.06 4.08 26.58
CA VAL A 112 0.40 5.45 27.02
C VAL A 112 0.54 5.55 28.55
N ASP A 113 -0.20 4.72 29.28
CA ASP A 113 -0.14 4.62 30.74
C ASP A 113 1.06 3.78 31.24
N GLY A 114 1.87 3.25 30.33
CA GLY A 114 3.04 2.41 30.63
C GLY A 114 2.71 0.96 30.93
N ALA A 115 1.44 0.54 30.84
CA ALA A 115 1.07 -0.87 31.00
C ALA A 115 1.53 -1.67 29.76
N PRO A 116 2.13 -2.87 29.96
CA PRO A 116 2.51 -3.73 28.84
C PRO A 116 1.27 -4.23 28.11
N CYS A 117 1.37 -4.34 26.78
CA CYS A 117 0.34 -4.95 25.95
C CYS A 117 0.96 -5.69 24.76
N HIS A 118 0.14 -6.48 24.08
CA HIS A 118 0.55 -7.35 23.00
C HIS A 118 -0.34 -7.15 21.77
N PHE A 119 0.25 -7.19 20.58
CA PHE A 119 -0.47 -7.14 19.30
C PHE A 119 0.24 -8.04 18.29
N CYS A 120 -0.45 -8.40 17.22
CA CYS A 120 0.12 -9.22 16.15
C CYS A 120 0.44 -8.36 14.94
N GLU A 121 1.69 -8.41 14.50
CA GLU A 121 2.15 -7.75 13.29
C GLU A 121 2.38 -8.80 12.20
N PRO A 122 1.94 -8.57 10.95
CA PRO A 122 2.21 -9.52 9.87
C PRO A 122 3.72 -9.73 9.69
N LEU A 123 4.13 -10.97 9.40
CA LEU A 123 5.51 -11.33 9.06
C LEU A 123 5.91 -10.60 7.78
N GLY A 124 6.84 -9.66 7.93
CA GLY A 124 7.21 -8.69 6.90
C GLY A 124 6.88 -7.25 7.29
N GLY A 125 6.01 -7.02 8.27
CA GLY A 125 5.58 -5.68 8.69
C GLY A 125 4.87 -4.91 7.57
N PHE A 126 4.41 -3.69 7.90
CA PHE A 126 3.87 -2.76 6.91
C PHE A 126 4.93 -2.28 5.88
N GLY A 127 6.22 -2.62 6.09
CA GLY A 127 7.36 -2.22 5.26
C GLY A 127 8.06 -3.33 4.47
N GLY A 128 7.72 -4.61 4.68
CA GLY A 128 8.31 -5.75 3.96
C GLY A 128 7.79 -5.92 2.53
N GLY A 129 6.80 -5.11 2.16
CA GLY A 129 6.29 -4.96 0.80
C GLY A 129 6.94 -3.83 0.00
N ILE A 130 7.83 -3.02 0.59
CA ILE A 130 8.62 -2.04 -0.17
C ILE A 130 9.69 -2.81 -0.93
N GLY A 131 9.27 -3.42 -2.04
CA GLY A 131 10.20 -4.01 -2.99
C GLY A 131 11.21 -2.96 -3.43
N LEU A 132 12.39 -3.39 -3.87
CA LEU A 132 13.39 -2.50 -4.50
C LEU A 132 12.76 -1.59 -5.57
N SER A 133 11.66 -2.00 -6.18
CA SER A 133 10.83 -1.21 -7.09
C SER A 133 10.23 0.05 -6.45
N GLU A 134 9.67 -0.02 -5.25
CA GLU A 134 9.09 1.15 -4.57
C GLU A 134 10.17 2.11 -4.09
N LEU A 135 11.29 1.58 -3.57
CA LEU A 135 12.42 2.40 -3.17
C LEU A 135 13.07 3.09 -4.39
N ALA A 136 13.15 2.40 -5.53
CA ALA A 136 13.63 2.98 -6.78
C ALA A 136 12.71 4.10 -7.30
N ILE A 137 11.39 3.92 -7.22
CA ILE A 137 10.42 4.96 -7.59
C ILE A 137 10.57 6.17 -6.65
N ALA A 138 10.62 5.95 -5.33
CA ALA A 138 10.83 7.02 -4.36
C ALA A 138 12.15 7.76 -4.60
N ALA A 139 13.25 7.04 -4.87
CA ALA A 139 14.54 7.64 -5.21
C ALA A 139 14.51 8.42 -6.53
N MET A 140 13.77 7.94 -7.54
CA MET A 140 13.59 8.66 -8.81
C MET A 140 12.79 9.96 -8.62
N VAL A 141 11.75 9.93 -7.80
CA VAL A 141 10.94 11.12 -7.47
C VAL A 141 11.79 12.13 -6.68
N ILE A 142 12.54 11.68 -5.67
CA ILE A 142 13.43 12.56 -4.89
C ILE A 142 14.52 13.16 -5.78
N SER A 143 15.15 12.37 -6.65
CA SER A 143 16.17 12.89 -7.56
C SER A 143 15.60 13.88 -8.58
N LEU A 144 14.39 13.65 -9.09
CA LEU A 144 13.70 14.61 -9.96
C LEU A 144 13.42 15.93 -9.22
N ILE A 145 12.92 15.86 -7.98
CA ILE A 145 12.69 17.05 -7.14
C ILE A 145 14.01 17.80 -6.91
N LEU A 146 15.09 17.11 -6.58
CA LEU A 146 16.42 17.73 -6.39
C LEU A 146 16.91 18.40 -7.68
N VAL A 147 16.79 17.72 -8.83
CA VAL A 147 17.17 18.29 -10.13
C VAL A 147 16.34 19.55 -10.44
N CYS A 148 15.02 19.53 -10.19
CA CYS A 148 14.16 20.69 -10.32
C CYS A 148 14.56 21.84 -9.37
N GLN A 149 14.92 21.56 -8.11
CA GLN A 149 15.34 22.59 -7.15
C GLN A 149 16.72 23.17 -7.44
N PHE A 150 17.68 22.37 -7.93
CA PHE A 150 19.03 22.82 -8.21
C PHE A 150 19.16 23.54 -9.56
N LEU A 151 18.38 23.15 -10.57
CA LEU A 151 18.39 23.81 -11.88
C LEU A 151 17.39 24.98 -11.98
N GLY A 152 16.30 24.94 -11.20
CA GLY A 152 15.22 25.94 -11.23
C GLY A 152 15.43 27.15 -10.34
N ARG A 153 16.35 27.09 -9.36
CA ARG A 153 16.69 28.27 -8.54
C ARG A 153 17.51 29.27 -9.35
N LYS A 154 16.81 30.09 -10.15
CA LYS A 154 17.29 31.44 -10.46
C LYS A 154 17.61 32.12 -9.13
N PRO A 155 18.83 32.63 -8.91
CA PRO A 155 19.15 33.32 -7.67
C PRO A 155 18.18 34.48 -7.53
N VAL A 156 17.32 34.39 -6.51
CA VAL A 156 16.40 35.47 -6.18
C VAL A 156 17.28 36.68 -5.88
N PRO A 157 17.20 37.78 -6.65
CA PRO A 157 17.95 38.98 -6.32
C PRO A 157 17.50 39.39 -4.92
N ALA A 158 18.47 39.51 -4.02
CA ALA A 158 18.27 39.85 -2.62
C ALA A 158 17.46 41.16 -2.50
N SER A 159 16.14 41.04 -2.51
CA SER A 159 15.22 42.17 -2.35
C SER A 159 15.02 42.35 -0.86
N SER A 160 15.69 43.39 -0.38
CA SER A 160 15.71 43.84 1.00
C SER A 160 14.32 44.16 1.55
N LYS A 161 14.15 43.85 2.85
CA LYS A 161 13.26 44.53 3.79
C LYS A 161 11.74 44.41 3.53
N GLY A 162 11.15 43.42 4.21
CA GLY A 162 9.74 43.37 4.51
C GLY A 162 9.49 42.72 5.86
N SER A 163 9.81 43.42 6.96
CA SER A 163 9.50 43.02 8.32
C SER A 163 7.97 42.99 8.51
N LEU A 164 7.36 41.81 8.32
CA LEU A 164 6.02 41.54 8.80
C LEU A 164 6.08 41.36 10.32
N ARG A 165 6.05 42.50 11.02
CA ARG A 165 5.69 42.59 12.43
C ARG A 165 4.27 42.06 12.61
N LEU A 166 4.14 40.77 12.89
CA LEU A 166 2.94 40.21 13.50
C LEU A 166 2.72 40.93 14.83
N ALA A 167 1.66 41.74 14.86
CA ALA A 167 1.27 42.55 15.99
C ALA A 167 0.92 41.66 17.18
N ARG A 168 1.82 41.69 18.16
CA ARG A 168 1.68 41.18 19.52
C ARG A 168 0.47 41.86 20.19
N ARG A 169 -0.70 41.22 20.18
CA ARG A 169 -1.77 41.48 21.17
C ARG A 169 -1.91 40.25 22.06
N GLN A 170 -1.07 40.27 23.09
CA GLN A 170 -1.17 39.50 24.32
C GLN A 170 -2.40 40.02 25.07
N GLY A 171 -3.44 39.19 25.22
CA GLY A 171 -4.66 39.54 25.94
C GLY A 171 -5.32 38.29 26.49
N ASP A 172 -5.24 38.14 27.81
CA ASP A 172 -5.83 37.11 28.66
C ASP A 172 -7.16 36.52 28.18
N ARG A 173 -7.17 35.21 27.88
CA ARG A 173 -8.31 34.32 28.10
C ARG A 173 -7.85 32.93 28.55
N SER A 174 -7.40 32.88 29.79
CA SER A 174 -7.24 31.69 30.61
C SER A 174 -8.62 31.12 30.99
N ARG A 175 -9.20 30.28 30.11
CA ARG A 175 -10.20 29.21 30.37
C ARG A 175 -10.89 28.85 29.06
N ALA A 176 -10.19 28.12 28.20
CA ALA A 176 -10.79 27.28 27.19
C ALA A 176 -10.05 25.95 27.25
N ILE A 177 -10.80 24.90 27.52
CA ILE A 177 -10.35 23.52 27.58
C ILE A 177 -9.49 23.26 26.34
N ARG A 178 -8.21 22.92 26.53
CA ARG A 178 -7.34 22.46 25.46
C ARG A 178 -7.85 21.10 25.01
N ILE A 179 -8.82 21.09 24.11
CA ILE A 179 -8.92 20.01 23.14
C ILE A 179 -7.57 20.08 22.41
N HIS A 180 -6.78 19.01 22.51
CA HIS A 180 -5.60 18.79 21.68
C HIS A 180 -6.02 19.02 20.22
N GLN A 181 -5.80 20.24 19.72
CA GLN A 181 -5.77 20.52 18.28
C GLN A 181 -4.42 20.00 17.78
N GLU A 182 -4.32 18.69 17.64
CA GLU A 182 -3.35 18.08 16.74
C GLU A 182 -3.91 18.15 15.31
N PRO A 183 -3.09 17.94 14.26
CA PRO A 183 -2.32 18.94 13.57
C PRO A 183 -2.94 19.22 12.18
N LEU A 184 -3.88 20.17 12.07
CA LEU A 184 -4.33 20.64 10.74
C LEU A 184 -3.18 21.23 9.90
N ARG A 185 -2.13 21.70 10.58
CA ARG A 185 -0.95 22.28 9.95
C ARG A 185 -0.22 21.31 9.02
N TRP A 186 -0.25 20.01 9.32
CA TRP A 186 0.40 19.02 8.46
C TRP A 186 -0.32 18.84 7.12
N HIS A 187 -1.67 18.89 7.12
CA HIS A 187 -2.45 18.81 5.88
C HIS A 187 -2.29 20.07 5.02
N GLU A 188 -2.22 21.26 5.64
CA GLU A 188 -1.95 22.50 4.91
C GLU A 188 -0.53 22.53 4.33
N GLU A 189 0.48 22.04 5.07
CA GLU A 189 1.86 21.92 4.59
C GLU A 189 1.97 20.89 3.43
N ILE A 190 1.21 19.80 3.48
CA ILE A 190 1.13 18.84 2.36
C ILE A 190 0.46 19.45 1.14
N LEU A 191 -0.67 20.15 1.31
CA LEU A 191 -1.37 20.75 0.17
C LEU A 191 -0.53 21.87 -0.47
N ALA A 192 0.20 22.64 0.33
CA ALA A 192 1.13 23.64 -0.17
C ALA A 192 2.28 23.02 -0.95
N THR A 193 2.93 21.98 -0.40
CA THR A 193 4.02 21.28 -1.10
C THR A 193 3.56 20.56 -2.35
N LEU A 194 2.33 20.00 -2.34
CA LEU A 194 1.72 19.40 -3.52
C LEU A 194 1.44 20.44 -4.61
N GLY A 195 0.96 21.64 -4.22
CA GLY A 195 0.77 22.76 -5.13
C GLY A 195 2.07 23.19 -5.81
N GLU A 196 3.13 23.42 -5.04
CA GLU A 196 4.45 23.77 -5.57
C GLU A 196 5.02 22.69 -6.49
N PHE A 197 4.76 21.41 -6.17
CA PHE A 197 5.16 20.30 -7.02
C PHE A 197 4.42 20.28 -8.36
N VAL A 198 3.09 20.48 -8.34
CA VAL A 198 2.28 20.54 -9.56
C VAL A 198 2.71 21.70 -10.46
N ASP A 199 2.92 22.88 -9.89
CA ASP A 199 3.39 24.05 -10.63
C ASP A 199 4.75 23.78 -11.30
N ALA A 200 5.69 23.18 -10.57
CA ALA A 200 7.00 22.82 -11.13
C ALA A 200 6.91 21.80 -12.28
N VAL A 201 5.99 20.84 -12.19
CA VAL A 201 5.75 19.84 -13.25
C VAL A 201 5.13 20.50 -14.49
N VAL A 202 4.15 21.37 -14.30
CA VAL A 202 3.48 22.08 -15.40
C VAL A 202 4.46 23.01 -16.12
N ASP A 203 5.28 23.76 -15.37
CA ASP A 203 6.34 24.61 -15.94
C ASP A 203 7.37 23.79 -16.72
N GLY A 204 7.81 22.67 -16.16
CA GLY A 204 8.73 21.75 -16.84
C GLY A 204 8.16 21.19 -18.14
N LEU A 205 6.89 20.79 -18.15
CA LEU A 205 6.22 20.28 -19.34
C LEU A 205 6.05 21.37 -20.40
N TRP A 206 5.75 22.61 -19.99
CA TRP A 206 5.59 23.74 -20.89
C TRP A 206 6.90 24.10 -21.60
N GLU A 207 8.04 24.10 -20.90
CA GLU A 207 9.35 24.34 -21.52
C GLU A 207 9.75 23.21 -22.48
N LEU A 208 9.42 21.95 -22.17
CA LEU A 208 9.62 20.83 -23.09
C LEU A 208 8.79 20.97 -24.36
N LEU A 209 7.51 21.35 -24.25
CA LEU A 209 6.64 21.59 -25.40
C LEU A 209 7.17 22.75 -26.25
N ARG A 210 7.63 23.84 -25.63
CA ARG A 210 8.24 24.97 -26.34
C ARG A 210 9.52 24.56 -27.07
N GLY A 211 10.36 23.74 -26.43
CA GLY A 211 11.58 23.19 -27.02
C GLY A 211 11.29 22.23 -28.19
N ALA A 212 10.30 21.35 -28.05
CA ALA A 212 9.87 20.46 -29.12
C ALA A 212 9.32 21.25 -30.32
N TRP A 213 8.53 22.30 -30.05
CA TRP A 213 8.00 23.17 -31.10
C TRP A 213 9.10 23.91 -31.86
N SER A 214 10.11 24.46 -31.16
CA SER A 214 11.22 25.16 -31.83
C SER A 214 12.07 24.21 -32.69
N LEU A 215 12.30 22.98 -32.23
CA LEU A 215 12.96 21.94 -33.02
C LEU A 215 12.15 21.55 -34.25
N LEU A 216 10.82 21.45 -34.12
CA LEU A 216 9.93 21.17 -35.25
C LEU A 216 10.00 22.28 -36.31
N CYS A 217 9.94 23.55 -35.89
CA CYS A 217 10.09 24.69 -36.80
C CYS A 217 11.44 24.68 -37.51
N ALA A 218 12.54 24.46 -36.79
CA ALA A 218 13.87 24.37 -37.38
C ALA A 218 13.97 23.21 -38.39
N ALA A 219 13.38 22.05 -38.08
CA ALA A 219 13.34 20.91 -39.00
C ALA A 219 12.53 21.24 -40.27
N CYS A 220 11.40 21.95 -40.13
CA CYS A 220 10.62 22.42 -41.28
C CYS A 220 11.41 23.39 -42.17
N ASP A 221 12.19 24.32 -41.60
CA ASP A 221 13.02 25.26 -42.37
C ASP A 221 14.15 24.53 -43.14
N VAL A 222 14.76 23.53 -42.52
CA VAL A 222 15.76 22.68 -43.18
C VAL A 222 15.14 21.87 -44.31
N LEU A 223 13.95 21.31 -44.11
CA LEU A 223 13.23 20.58 -45.16
C LEU A 223 12.80 21.50 -46.30
N ALA A 224 12.32 22.71 -46.01
CA ALA A 224 11.91 23.69 -47.01
C ALA A 224 13.10 24.16 -47.86
N SER A 225 14.25 24.43 -47.24
CA SER A 225 15.47 24.81 -47.95
C SER A 225 16.04 23.67 -48.80
N ALA A 226 16.00 22.43 -48.30
CA ALA A 226 16.37 21.24 -49.08
C ALA A 226 15.44 21.03 -50.30
N ALA A 227 14.13 21.19 -50.10
CA ALA A 227 13.15 21.07 -51.19
C ALA A 227 13.35 22.17 -52.25
N ALA A 228 13.61 23.40 -51.85
CA ALA A 228 13.90 24.51 -52.77
C ALA A 228 15.19 24.24 -53.58
N GLY A 229 16.24 23.70 -52.92
CA GLY A 229 17.48 23.31 -53.61
C GLY A 229 17.27 22.20 -54.65
N LEU A 230 16.46 21.20 -54.33
CA LEU A 230 16.12 20.11 -55.25
C LEU A 230 15.31 20.61 -56.45
N LEU A 231 14.31 21.46 -56.24
CA LEU A 231 13.51 22.05 -57.31
C LEU A 231 14.36 22.96 -58.21
N GLY A 232 15.22 23.81 -57.63
CA GLY A 232 16.13 24.63 -58.42
C GLY A 232 17.14 23.82 -59.23
N GLY A 233 17.61 22.69 -58.70
CA GLY A 233 18.47 21.75 -59.44
C GLY A 233 17.74 21.09 -60.63
N LEU A 234 16.48 20.71 -60.44
CA LEU A 234 15.63 20.16 -61.50
C LEU A 234 15.38 21.17 -62.62
N ASP A 235 15.06 22.42 -62.29
CA ASP A 235 14.86 23.49 -63.28
C ASP A 235 16.14 23.73 -64.10
N GLY A 236 17.31 23.70 -63.45
CA GLY A 236 18.60 23.81 -64.13
C GLY A 236 18.88 22.65 -65.10
N LEU A 237 18.53 21.42 -64.72
CA LEU A 237 18.67 20.24 -65.58
C LEU A 237 17.72 20.30 -66.79
N ILE A 238 16.47 20.71 -66.59
CA ILE A 238 15.47 20.85 -67.66
C ILE A 238 15.87 21.99 -68.62
N GLY A 239 16.34 23.12 -68.08
CA GLY A 239 16.86 24.23 -68.88
C GLY A 239 18.06 23.81 -69.73
N GLY A 240 19.06 23.18 -69.12
CA GLY A 240 20.25 22.70 -69.83
C GLY A 240 19.95 21.64 -70.90
N ALA A 241 19.00 20.74 -70.64
CA ALA A 241 18.55 19.77 -71.64
C ALA A 241 17.85 20.45 -72.83
N SER A 242 17.06 21.49 -72.57
CA SER A 242 16.36 22.27 -73.61
C SER A 242 17.34 23.04 -74.51
N ASP A 243 18.36 23.65 -73.92
CA ASP A 243 19.42 24.35 -74.67
C ASP A 243 20.24 23.39 -75.53
N ALA A 244 20.60 22.22 -74.99
CA ALA A 244 21.34 21.19 -75.72
C ALA A 244 20.53 20.65 -76.93
N LEU A 245 19.22 20.43 -76.76
CA LEU A 245 18.31 20.06 -77.86
C LEU A 245 18.19 21.17 -78.90
N GLY A 246 18.10 22.43 -78.47
CA GLY A 246 18.07 23.59 -79.37
C GLY A 246 19.34 23.70 -80.23
N GLU A 247 20.50 23.45 -79.64
CA GLU A 247 21.79 23.45 -80.33
C GLU A 247 21.91 22.29 -81.34
N GLN A 248 21.47 21.07 -80.98
CA GLN A 248 21.42 19.95 -81.93
C GLN A 248 20.51 20.25 -83.12
N ARG A 249 19.34 20.86 -82.89
CA ARG A 249 18.42 21.23 -83.96
C ARG A 249 19.03 22.24 -84.93
N ARG A 250 19.76 23.26 -84.43
CA ARG A 250 20.45 24.24 -85.28
C ARG A 250 21.54 23.58 -86.14
N ARG A 251 22.30 22.64 -85.56
CA ARG A 251 23.32 21.88 -86.31
C ARG A 251 22.71 21.00 -87.39
N ALA A 252 21.58 20.34 -87.10
CA ALA A 252 20.88 19.53 -88.09
C ALA A 252 20.35 20.38 -89.27
N THR A 253 19.82 21.58 -89.01
CA THR A 253 19.36 22.49 -90.08
C THR A 253 20.49 23.09 -90.90
N ALA A 254 21.69 23.26 -90.34
CA ALA A 254 22.84 23.80 -91.07
C ALA A 254 23.52 22.76 -92.00
N ALA A 255 23.22 21.47 -91.82
CA ALA A 255 23.79 20.39 -92.60
C ALA A 255 22.91 19.96 -93.80
N MET A 256 21.71 20.52 -93.93
CA MET A 256 20.80 20.34 -95.08
C MET A 256 20.98 21.48 -96.08
#